data_AF-A0A1W9T1J9-F1
#
_entry.id   AF-A0A1W9T1J9-F1
#
_cell.length_a   1.000
_cell.length_b   1.000
_cell.length_c   1.000
_cell.angle_alpha   90.00
_cell.angle_beta   90.00
_cell.angle_gamma   90.00
#
_symmetry.space_group_name_H-M   'P 1'
#
loop_
_entity.id
_entity.type
_entity.pdbx_description
1 polymer ?
#
loop_
_entity_poly.entity_id
_entity_poly.type
_entity_poly.pdbx_seq_one_letter_code
_entity_poly.pdbx_strand_id
1 'polypeptide(L)'
;MAKPHNFDLDPKSGFLLLYQKGGDEYERLTLKMISGQNVKSYEIQWNLKLAQSVTIFHFVEDIGMPFGIIGKILGLIGQRTADKMVEGMLVKLKNLSEG
;
A
#
# COMPACT_ATOMS: atom_id res chain seq x y z
N MET A 1 -15.59 0.00 16.28
CA MET A 1 -14.35 0.15 15.48
C MET A 1 -13.47 -1.06 15.76
N ALA A 2 -13.21 -1.92 14.77
CA ALA A 2 -12.43 -3.14 14.98
C ALA A 2 -10.92 -2.81 15.10
N LYS A 3 -10.21 -3.55 15.96
CA LYS A 3 -8.75 -3.41 16.12
C LYS A 3 -8.02 -4.02 14.92
N PRO A 4 -6.95 -3.37 14.42
CA PRO A 4 -6.12 -3.94 13.38
C PRO A 4 -5.44 -5.23 13.84
N HIS A 5 -5.35 -6.20 12.94
CA HIS A 5 -4.56 -7.42 13.09
C HIS A 5 -3.19 -7.18 12.48
N ASN A 6 -2.14 -7.46 13.25
CA ASN A 6 -0.77 -7.23 12.84
C ASN A 6 -0.14 -8.55 12.41
N PHE A 7 0.42 -8.58 11.22
CA PHE A 7 1.21 -9.66 10.69
C PHE A 7 2.61 -9.13 10.47
N ASP A 8 3.58 -9.69 11.19
CA ASP A 8 4.99 -9.45 10.89
C ASP A 8 5.28 -10.24 9.60
N LEU A 9 5.55 -9.53 8.52
CA LEU A 9 6.12 -10.18 7.34
C LEU A 9 7.56 -10.54 7.72
N ASP A 10 8.09 -11.68 7.27
CA ASP A 10 9.44 -12.22 7.58
C ASP A 10 10.29 -11.20 8.37
N PRO A 11 10.68 -11.46 9.64
CA PRO A 11 11.34 -10.47 10.51
C PRO A 11 12.55 -9.73 9.91
N LYS A 12 13.14 -10.26 8.83
CA LYS A 12 14.22 -9.62 8.06
C LYS A 12 13.75 -8.55 7.06
N SER A 13 12.46 -8.49 6.77
CA SER A 13 11.84 -7.65 5.74
C SER A 13 11.84 -6.16 6.12
N GLY A 14 11.78 -5.85 7.42
CA GLY A 14 11.66 -4.47 7.90
C GLY A 14 10.27 -3.86 7.68
N PHE A 15 9.25 -4.68 7.39
CA PHE A 15 7.87 -4.23 7.17
C PHE A 15 6.87 -4.95 8.06
N LEU A 16 5.90 -4.20 8.56
CA LEU A 16 4.74 -4.69 9.26
C LEU A 16 3.51 -4.62 8.35
N LEU A 17 2.78 -5.73 8.24
CA LEU A 17 1.49 -5.77 7.55
C LEU A 17 0.37 -5.63 8.56
N LEU A 18 -0.47 -4.61 8.38
CA LEU A 18 -1.63 -4.34 9.20
C LEU A 18 -2.88 -4.62 8.37
N TYR A 19 -3.75 -5.48 8.86
CA TYR A 19 -5.06 -5.69 8.28
C TYR A 19 -6.13 -5.14 9.21
N GLN A 20 -7.00 -4.31 8.69
CA GLN A 20 -8.14 -3.78 9.42
C GLN A 20 -9.42 -4.01 8.64
N LYS A 21 -10.31 -4.81 9.23
CA LYS A 21 -11.69 -4.93 8.75
C LYS A 21 -12.54 -3.80 9.34
N GLY A 22 -13.08 -2.94 8.49
CA GLY A 22 -13.97 -1.85 8.86
C GLY A 22 -15.42 -2.16 8.48
N GLY A 23 -16.22 -2.68 9.43
CA GLY A 23 -17.63 -2.98 9.16
C GLY A 23 -17.84 -3.92 7.96
N ASP A 24 -19.03 -3.90 7.38
CA ASP A 24 -19.44 -4.85 6.32
C ASP A 24 -18.93 -4.46 4.91
N GLU A 25 -18.43 -3.25 4.71
CA GLU A 25 -18.18 -2.70 3.36
C GLU A 25 -16.76 -2.21 3.12
N TYR A 26 -15.87 -2.29 4.12
CA TYR A 26 -14.56 -1.68 4.02
C TYR A 26 -13.46 -2.55 4.61
N GLU A 27 -12.43 -2.81 3.81
CA GLU A 27 -11.23 -3.50 4.26
C GLU A 27 -10.00 -2.64 3.96
N ARG A 28 -9.08 -2.58 4.91
CA ARG A 28 -7.83 -1.85 4.76
C ARG A 28 -6.65 -2.78 5.02
N LEU A 29 -5.72 -2.79 4.08
CA LEU A 29 -4.41 -3.39 4.23
C LEU A 29 -3.38 -2.25 4.26
N THR A 30 -2.47 -2.29 5.22
CA THR A 30 -1.40 -1.30 5.33
C THR A 30 -0.07 -2.02 5.48
N LEU A 31 0.85 -1.77 4.56
CA LEU A 31 2.23 -2.20 4.66
C LEU A 31 3.05 -1.02 5.16
N LYS A 32 3.59 -1.14 6.38
CA LYS A 32 4.34 -0.06 7.02
C LYS A 32 5.78 -0.48 7.26
N MET A 33 6.72 0.32 6.79
CA MET A 33 8.13 0.13 7.11
C MET A 33 8.37 0.41 8.59
N ILE A 34 8.99 -0.55 9.28
CA ILE A 34 9.47 -0.42 10.65
C ILE A 34 10.98 -0.22 10.70
N SER A 35 11.71 -0.64 9.67
CA SER A 35 13.15 -0.39 9.51
C SER A 35 13.53 -0.35 8.03
N GLY A 36 14.49 0.52 7.68
CA GLY A 36 14.97 0.68 6.30
C GLY A 36 16.13 1.67 6.24
N GLN A 37 16.94 1.59 5.17
CA GLN A 37 18.17 2.38 5.04
C GLN A 37 18.06 3.55 4.04
N ASN A 38 17.22 3.41 3.01
CA ASN A 38 17.22 4.33 1.85
C ASN A 38 16.09 5.37 1.88
N VAL A 39 15.06 5.16 2.69
CA VAL A 39 13.92 6.07 2.88
C VAL A 39 13.67 6.27 4.36
N LYS A 40 13.20 7.46 4.74
CA LYS A 40 12.91 7.82 6.13
C LYS A 40 11.64 7.13 6.63
N SER A 41 10.65 6.99 5.76
CA SER A 41 9.42 6.25 5.99
C SER A 41 8.91 5.70 4.68
N TYR A 42 8.19 4.60 4.75
CA TYR A 42 7.46 4.06 3.61
C TYR A 42 6.20 3.38 4.13
N GLU A 43 5.07 3.78 3.59
CA GLU A 43 3.78 3.20 3.92
C GLU A 43 2.95 3.03 2.65
N ILE A 44 2.41 1.84 2.44
CA ILE A 44 1.41 1.57 1.41
C ILE A 44 0.10 1.26 2.10
N GLN A 45 -0.99 1.85 1.62
CA GLN A 45 -2.34 1.53 2.04
C GLN A 45 -3.16 1.08 0.83
N TRP A 46 -3.80 -0.08 0.98
CA TRP A 46 -4.86 -0.54 0.10
C TRP A 46 -6.18 -0.47 0.84
N ASN A 47 -7.14 0.23 0.25
CA ASN A 47 -8.48 0.34 0.76
C ASN A 47 -9.42 -0.31 -0.24
N LEU A 48 -10.13 -1.34 0.19
CA LEU A 48 -11.13 -2.03 -0.58
C LEU A 48 -12.48 -1.58 -0.04
N LYS A 49 -13.31 -1.04 -0.93
CA LYS A 49 -14.70 -0.71 -0.62
C LYS A 49 -15.62 -1.50 -1.52
N LEU A 50 -16.54 -2.25 -0.91
CA LEU A 50 -17.65 -2.85 -1.64
C LEU A 50 -18.64 -1.75 -2.02
N ALA A 51 -18.99 -1.68 -3.30
CA ALA A 51 -19.96 -0.73 -3.82
C ALA A 51 -20.91 -1.46 -4.78
N GLN A 52 -22.10 -1.81 -4.29
CA GLN A 52 -23.13 -2.51 -5.06
C GLN A 52 -22.59 -3.79 -5.73
N SER A 53 -22.28 -3.74 -7.03
CA SER A 53 -21.77 -4.85 -7.84
C SER A 53 -20.28 -4.76 -8.17
N VAL A 54 -19.57 -3.76 -7.64
CA VAL A 54 -18.15 -3.53 -7.90
C VAL A 54 -17.35 -3.37 -6.60
N THR A 55 -16.07 -3.70 -6.67
CA THR A 55 -15.11 -3.40 -5.60
C THR A 55 -14.24 -2.24 -6.04
N ILE A 56 -14.25 -1.16 -5.27
CA ILE A 56 -13.39 -0.01 -5.49
C ILE A 56 -12.09 -0.24 -4.73
N PHE A 57 -10.98 -0.26 -5.48
CA PHE A 57 -9.63 -0.32 -4.91
C PHE A 57 -9.05 1.08 -4.88
N HIS A 58 -8.66 1.54 -3.70
CA HIS A 58 -7.94 2.80 -3.54
C HIS A 58 -6.55 2.52 -2.95
N PHE A 59 -5.54 2.79 -3.78
CA PHE A 59 -4.13 2.68 -3.44
C PHE A 59 -3.59 4.04 -3.01
N VAL A 60 -2.88 4.05 -1.89
CA VAL A 60 -2.13 5.21 -1.42
C VAL A 60 -0.72 4.76 -1.06
N GLU A 61 0.28 5.45 -1.59
CA GLU A 61 1.67 5.27 -1.23
C GLU A 61 2.20 6.57 -0.64
N ASP A 62 2.79 6.48 0.56
CA ASP A 62 3.45 7.59 1.24
C ASP A 62 4.92 7.25 1.46
N ILE A 63 5.80 8.02 0.82
CA ILE A 63 7.25 7.85 0.87
C ILE A 63 7.88 9.09 1.50
N GLY A 64 8.49 8.89 2.67
CA GLY A 64 9.36 9.89 3.29
C GLY A 64 10.74 9.84 2.67
N MET A 65 11.01 10.67 1.66
CA MET A 65 12.35 10.76 1.08
C MET A 65 13.33 11.44 2.05
N PRO A 66 14.56 10.91 2.20
CA PRO A 66 15.62 11.68 2.82
C PRO A 66 16.10 12.76 1.82
N PHE A 67 16.80 13.80 2.29
CA PHE A 67 17.54 14.75 1.43
C PHE A 67 16.76 15.90 0.74
N GLY A 68 15.60 16.31 1.25
CA GLY A 68 14.98 17.60 0.89
C GLY A 68 14.68 17.77 -0.61
N ILE A 69 15.36 18.70 -1.29
CA ILE A 69 15.11 19.05 -2.71
C ILE A 69 15.44 17.89 -3.66
N ILE A 70 16.50 17.12 -3.41
CA ILE A 70 16.84 15.92 -4.21
C ILE A 70 15.73 14.87 -4.05
N GLY A 71 15.19 14.75 -2.82
CA GLY A 71 14.04 13.90 -2.53
C GLY A 71 12.80 14.25 -3.36
N LYS A 72 12.57 15.52 -3.71
CA LYS A 72 11.44 15.90 -4.57
C LYS A 72 11.57 15.41 -6.02
N ILE A 73 12.77 15.48 -6.59
CA ILE A 73 13.02 15.03 -7.98
C ILE A 73 12.91 13.50 -8.05
N LEU A 74 13.52 12.80 -7.11
CA LEU A 74 13.39 11.35 -6.99
C LEU A 74 11.94 10.93 -6.71
N GLY A 75 11.20 11.70 -5.93
CA GLY A 75 9.77 11.48 -5.67
C GLY A 75 8.93 11.49 -6.95
N LEU A 76 9.17 12.43 -7.87
CA LEU A 76 8.43 12.49 -9.14
C LEU A 76 8.71 11.30 -10.07
N ILE A 77 9.96 10.82 -10.10
CA ILE A 77 10.33 9.62 -10.89
C ILE A 77 9.77 8.36 -10.22
N GLY A 78 9.84 8.30 -8.88
CA GLY A 78 9.26 7.24 -8.07
C GLY A 78 7.76 7.11 -8.29
N GLN A 79 7.02 8.22 -8.27
CA GLN A 79 5.58 8.25 -8.47
C GLN A 79 5.16 7.60 -9.80
N ARG A 80 5.80 7.98 -10.91
CA ARG A 80 5.50 7.37 -12.23
C ARG A 80 5.78 5.86 -12.27
N THR A 81 6.78 5.41 -11.52
CA THR A 81 7.15 3.99 -11.44
C THR A 81 6.15 3.23 -10.58
N ALA A 82 5.74 3.83 -9.46
CA ALA A 82 4.69 3.31 -8.58
C ALA A 82 3.35 3.18 -9.31
N ASP A 83 2.93 4.21 -10.06
CA ASP A 83 1.69 4.18 -10.84
C ASP A 83 1.63 2.97 -11.79
N LYS A 84 2.72 2.72 -12.53
CA LYS A 84 2.81 1.56 -13.44
C LYS A 84 2.79 0.22 -12.70
N MET A 85 3.46 0.15 -11.54
CA MET A 85 3.46 -1.06 -10.72
C MET A 85 2.04 -1.36 -10.19
N VAL A 86 1.35 -0.34 -9.71
CA VAL A 86 -0.03 -0.42 -9.21
C VAL A 86 -0.98 -0.85 -10.32
N GLU A 87 -0.88 -0.26 -11.51
CA GLU A 87 -1.68 -0.65 -12.67
C GLU A 87 -1.47 -2.13 -13.00
N GLY A 88 -0.22 -2.59 -13.06
CA GLY A 88 0.10 -4.00 -13.29
C GLY A 88 -0.45 -4.94 -12.19
N MET A 89 -0.43 -4.51 -10.93
CA MET A 89 -1.05 -5.26 -9.83
C MET A 89 -2.57 -5.33 -9.95
N LEU A 90 -3.23 -4.21 -10.28
CA LEU A 90 -4.69 -4.16 -10.46
C LEU A 90 -5.14 -5.05 -11.61
N VAL A 91 -4.41 -5.08 -12.74
CA VAL A 91 -4.68 -5.99 -13.85
C VAL A 91 -4.57 -7.46 -13.41
N LYS A 92 -3.54 -7.81 -12.63
CA LYS A 92 -3.39 -9.17 -12.09
C LYS A 92 -4.53 -9.54 -11.14
N LEU A 93 -4.89 -8.64 -10.23
CA LEU A 93 -6.01 -8.86 -9.29
C LEU A 93 -7.33 -9.05 -10.03
N LYS A 94 -7.59 -8.26 -11.07
CA LYS A 94 -8.76 -8.42 -11.95
C LYS A 94 -8.76 -9.80 -12.60
N ASN A 95 -7.65 -10.21 -13.21
CA ASN A 95 -7.54 -11.52 -13.85
C ASN A 95 -7.70 -12.69 -12.86
N LEU A 96 -7.24 -12.55 -11.62
CA LEU A 96 -7.38 -13.57 -10.58
C LEU A 96 -8.79 -13.65 -9.99
N SER A 97 -9.58 -12.57 -10.07
CA SER A 97 -10.93 -12.51 -9.50
C SER A 97 -12.03 -12.81 -10.52
N GLU A 98 -11.78 -12.51 -11.80
CA GLU A 98 -12.70 -12.77 -12.90
C GLU A 98 -12.40 -14.06 -13.69
N GLY A 99 -11.22 -14.66 -13.48
CA GLY A 99 -10.80 -15.92 -14.10
C GLY A 99 -11.29 -17.15 -13.35
#